data_AF-A0A2P6QHV5-F1
#
_entry.id   AF-A0A2P6QHV5-F1
#
_cell.length_a   1.000
_cell.length_b   1.000
_cell.length_c   1.000
_cell.angle_alpha   90.00
_cell.angle_beta   90.00
_cell.angle_gamma   90.00
#
_symmetry.space_group_name_H-M   'P 1'
#
loop_
_entity.id
_entity.type
_entity.pdbx_description
1 polymer ?
#
loop_
_entity_poly.entity_id
_entity_poly.type
_entity_poly.pdbx_seq_one_letter_code
_entity_poly.pdbx_strand_id
1 'polypeptide(L)'
;MAGKDLNQKLNELISSLQDQGILDDYFDELKGLQDEQSPQFVTNTITIYLGGADDTIAELTKNLSEPAVNYPRVTYLADKLKGSSMSIGGARMADVCAELCEASEANKREACLALFGGVNREYSILQESLNKIAQLEQAIHDNKD
;
A
#
# COMPACT_ATOMS: atom_id res chain seq x y z
N MET A 1 -2.11 -25.57 -19.18
CA MET A 1 -1.58 -24.47 -20.04
C MET A 1 -2.02 -23.10 -19.53
N ALA A 2 -3.30 -22.90 -19.16
CA ALA A 2 -3.83 -21.63 -18.64
C ALA A 2 -3.10 -21.09 -17.38
N GLY A 3 -2.81 -21.92 -16.38
CA GLY A 3 -2.09 -21.48 -15.16
C GLY A 3 -0.66 -20.96 -15.42
N LYS A 4 0.01 -21.43 -16.47
CA LYS A 4 1.36 -20.95 -16.84
C LYS A 4 1.31 -19.53 -17.41
N ASP A 5 0.25 -19.20 -18.16
CA ASP A 5 0.00 -17.87 -18.71
C ASP A 5 -0.35 -16.85 -17.61
N LEU A 6 -1.12 -17.26 -16.59
CA LEU A 6 -1.47 -16.40 -15.46
C LEU A 6 -0.27 -16.09 -14.56
N ASN A 7 0.60 -17.06 -14.27
CA ASN A 7 1.82 -16.82 -13.51
C ASN A 7 2.76 -15.85 -14.25
N GLN A 8 2.87 -15.96 -15.57
CA GLN A 8 3.65 -15.02 -16.38
C GLN A 8 3.07 -13.60 -16.29
N LYS A 9 1.75 -13.44 -16.46
CA LYS A 9 1.06 -12.15 -16.33
C LYS A 9 1.25 -11.50 -14.96
N LEU A 10 1.20 -12.31 -13.90
CA LEU A 10 1.44 -11.84 -12.54
C LEU A 10 2.88 -11.30 -12.38
N ASN A 11 3.87 -12.05 -12.85
CA ASN A 11 5.26 -11.63 -12.77
C ASN A 11 5.52 -10.37 -13.60
N GLU A 12 4.99 -10.29 -14.83
CA GLU A 12 5.09 -9.09 -15.68
C GLU A 12 4.44 -7.86 -15.03
N LEU A 13 3.30 -8.04 -14.35
CA LEU A 13 2.65 -6.98 -13.60
C LEU A 13 3.53 -6.50 -12.44
N ILE A 14 4.06 -7.41 -11.62
CA ILE A 14 4.91 -7.06 -10.47
C ILE A 14 6.16 -6.32 -10.94
N SER A 15 6.87 -6.84 -11.95
CA SER A 15 8.05 -6.17 -12.51
C SER A 15 7.74 -4.78 -13.06
N SER A 16 6.61 -4.62 -13.75
CA SER A 16 6.18 -3.31 -14.24
C SER A 16 5.87 -2.31 -13.10
N LEU A 17 5.32 -2.79 -11.98
CA LEU A 17 5.05 -1.95 -10.80
C LEU A 17 6.34 -1.56 -10.08
N GLN A 18 7.33 -2.46 -10.05
CA GLN A 18 8.67 -2.20 -9.51
C GLN A 18 9.43 -1.18 -10.36
N ASP A 19 9.39 -1.32 -11.69
CA ASP A 19 9.99 -0.36 -12.63
C ASP A 19 9.40 1.06 -12.47
N GLN A 20 8.13 1.15 -12.04
CA GLN A 20 7.43 2.41 -11.75
C GLN A 20 7.65 2.92 -10.31
N GLY A 21 8.38 2.18 -9.48
CA GLY A 21 8.61 2.46 -8.06
C GLY A 21 7.35 2.37 -7.19
N ILE A 22 6.26 1.78 -7.70
CA ILE A 22 5.02 1.61 -6.92
C ILE A 22 5.24 0.53 -5.87
N LEU A 23 5.89 -0.56 -6.28
CA LEU A 23 6.39 -1.61 -5.41
C LEU A 23 7.91 -1.57 -5.35
N ASP A 24 8.50 -2.06 -4.27
CA ASP A 24 9.92 -2.37 -4.17
C ASP A 24 10.16 -3.88 -4.07
N ASP A 25 11.42 -4.27 -3.91
CA ASP A 25 11.86 -5.66 -3.80
C ASP A 25 11.30 -6.36 -2.54
N TYR A 26 10.83 -5.60 -1.53
CA TYR A 26 10.22 -6.20 -0.34
C TYR A 26 8.91 -6.93 -0.69
N PHE A 27 8.22 -6.53 -1.75
CA PHE A 27 7.04 -7.26 -2.22
C PHE A 27 7.40 -8.70 -2.66
N ASP A 28 8.58 -8.91 -3.23
CA ASP A 28 9.04 -10.26 -3.61
C ASP A 28 9.34 -11.12 -2.38
N GLU A 29 9.93 -10.54 -1.33
CA GLU A 29 10.12 -11.22 -0.05
C GLU A 29 8.78 -11.64 0.56
N LEU A 30 7.80 -10.72 0.58
CA LEU A 30 6.45 -10.99 1.05
C LEU A 30 5.77 -12.10 0.24
N LYS A 31 5.89 -12.07 -1.09
CA LYS A 31 5.36 -13.10 -1.97
C LYS A 31 6.02 -14.46 -1.73
N GLY A 32 7.32 -14.47 -1.41
CA GLY A 32 8.08 -15.67 -1.07
C GLY A 32 7.62 -16.39 0.21
N LEU A 33 6.84 -15.73 1.06
CA LEU A 33 6.25 -16.34 2.27
C LEU A 33 5.04 -17.22 1.98
N GLN A 34 4.43 -17.11 0.80
CA GLN A 34 3.28 -17.94 0.42
C GLN A 34 3.73 -19.35 0.02
N ASP A 35 3.16 -20.37 0.65
CA ASP A 35 3.47 -21.78 0.40
C ASP A 35 2.19 -22.65 0.29
N GLU A 36 2.37 -23.97 0.15
CA GLU A 36 1.25 -24.92 0.06
C GLU A 36 0.42 -24.99 1.36
N GLN A 37 0.98 -24.61 2.51
CA GLN A 37 0.28 -24.57 3.79
C GLN A 37 -0.50 -23.25 3.97
N SER A 38 -0.14 -22.22 3.22
CA SER A 38 -0.69 -20.87 3.30
C SER A 38 -1.01 -20.27 1.92
N PRO A 39 -1.80 -20.95 1.06
CA PRO A 39 -1.93 -20.61 -0.36
C PRO A 39 -2.57 -19.25 -0.65
N GLN A 40 -3.20 -18.61 0.34
CA GLN A 40 -3.85 -17.30 0.24
C GLN A 40 -3.11 -16.20 1.02
N PHE A 41 -1.87 -16.46 1.45
CA PHE A 41 -1.10 -15.52 2.28
C PHE A 41 -1.00 -14.12 1.66
N VAL A 42 -0.67 -14.02 0.36
CA VAL A 42 -0.54 -12.72 -0.32
C VAL A 42 -1.87 -11.99 -0.37
N THR A 43 -2.94 -12.66 -0.82
CA THR A 43 -4.28 -12.07 -0.92
C THR A 43 -4.82 -11.60 0.44
N ASN A 44 -4.60 -12.39 1.49
CA ASN A 44 -4.99 -12.03 2.86
C ASN A 44 -4.19 -10.83 3.37
N THR A 45 -2.88 -10.81 3.14
CA THR A 45 -2.02 -9.70 3.56
C THR A 45 -2.38 -8.39 2.84
N ILE A 46 -2.68 -8.45 1.55
CA ILE A 46 -3.21 -7.31 0.78
C ILE A 46 -4.52 -6.81 1.39
N THR A 47 -5.46 -7.72 1.67
CA THR A 47 -6.77 -7.35 2.24
C THR A 47 -6.63 -6.65 3.59
N ILE A 48 -5.75 -7.16 4.46
CA ILE A 48 -5.46 -6.57 5.78
C ILE A 48 -4.82 -5.19 5.62
N TYR A 49 -3.85 -5.04 4.71
CA TYR A 49 -3.22 -3.76 4.43
C TYR A 49 -4.24 -2.71 3.95
N LEU A 50 -5.05 -3.05 2.94
CA LEU A 50 -6.03 -2.12 2.36
C LEU A 50 -7.05 -1.65 3.40
N GLY A 51 -7.62 -2.56 4.19
CA GLY A 51 -8.55 -2.19 5.26
C GLY A 51 -7.91 -1.27 6.31
N GLY A 52 -6.68 -1.60 6.74
CA GLY A 52 -5.95 -0.76 7.71
C GLY A 52 -5.54 0.62 7.14
N ALA A 53 -5.24 0.68 5.85
CA ALA A 53 -4.90 1.92 5.15
C ALA A 53 -6.13 2.82 4.99
N ASP A 54 -7.27 2.27 4.56
CA ASP A 54 -8.55 2.98 4.45
C ASP A 54 -8.94 3.64 5.77
N ASP A 55 -8.88 2.89 6.87
CA ASP A 55 -9.18 3.41 8.22
C ASP A 55 -8.24 4.56 8.61
N THR A 56 -6.95 4.41 8.31
CA THR A 56 -5.93 5.40 8.66
C THR A 56 -6.06 6.68 7.83
N ILE A 57 -6.37 6.56 6.53
CA ILE A 57 -6.61 7.68 5.61
C ILE A 57 -7.90 8.42 5.96
N ALA A 58 -8.97 7.70 6.33
CA ALA A 58 -10.20 8.32 6.82
C ALA A 58 -9.94 9.16 8.08
N GLU A 59 -9.11 8.65 9.00
CA GLU A 59 -8.75 9.39 10.21
C GLU A 59 -7.85 10.59 9.92
N LEU A 60 -6.89 10.48 9.00
CA LEU A 60 -6.08 11.60 8.52
C LEU A 60 -6.96 12.69 7.90
N THR A 61 -7.92 12.31 7.06
CA THR A 61 -8.90 13.23 6.44
C THR A 61 -9.61 14.05 7.51
N LYS A 62 -10.13 13.38 8.55
CA LYS A 62 -10.80 14.04 9.67
C LYS A 62 -9.87 15.06 10.34
N ASN A 63 -8.68 14.63 10.77
CA ASN A 63 -7.76 15.51 11.51
C ASN A 63 -7.28 16.72 10.69
N LEU A 64 -7.10 16.58 9.37
CA LEU A 64 -6.63 17.66 8.50
C LEU A 64 -7.76 18.59 8.03
N SER A 65 -9.02 18.14 8.08
CA SER A 65 -10.19 18.98 7.78
C SER A 65 -10.52 19.99 8.89
N GLU A 66 -10.05 19.75 10.12
CA GLU A 66 -10.33 20.62 11.26
C GLU A 66 -9.61 21.98 11.15
N PRO A 67 -10.19 23.08 11.67
CA PRO A 67 -9.52 24.39 11.72
C PRO A 67 -8.23 24.36 12.54
N ALA A 68 -8.21 23.59 13.63
CA ALA A 68 -7.02 23.36 14.46
C ALA A 68 -6.55 21.91 14.27
N VAL A 69 -5.44 21.74 13.55
CA VAL A 69 -4.87 20.40 13.26
C VAL A 69 -4.27 19.82 14.53
N ASN A 70 -4.65 18.57 14.85
CA ASN A 70 -3.96 17.77 15.87
C ASN A 70 -2.69 17.14 15.27
N TYR A 71 -1.61 17.91 15.18
CA TYR A 71 -0.36 17.47 14.56
C TYR A 71 0.23 16.18 15.16
N PRO A 72 0.26 15.98 16.50
CA PRO A 72 0.71 14.71 17.07
C PRO A 72 -0.08 13.50 16.56
N ARG A 73 -1.39 13.67 16.34
CA ARG A 73 -2.22 12.60 15.78
C ARG A 73 -1.92 12.38 14.30
N VAL A 74 -1.73 13.45 13.52
CA VAL A 74 -1.34 13.35 12.10
C VAL A 74 0.01 12.64 11.95
N THR A 75 1.01 13.03 12.73
CA THR A 75 2.35 12.38 12.76
C THR A 75 2.22 10.88 13.04
N TYR A 76 1.48 10.50 14.08
CA TYR A 76 1.26 9.09 14.41
C TYR A 76 0.59 8.31 13.27
N LEU A 77 -0.43 8.89 12.64
CA LEU A 77 -1.15 8.23 11.54
C LEU A 77 -0.28 8.11 10.28
N ALA A 78 0.51 9.14 9.97
CA ALA A 78 1.45 9.12 8.85
C ALA A 78 2.55 8.06 9.06
N ASP A 79 3.13 7.98 10.26
CA ASP A 79 4.13 6.97 10.60
C ASP A 79 3.55 5.54 10.58
N LYS A 80 2.34 5.36 11.10
CA LYS A 80 1.62 4.07 11.01
C LYS A 80 1.41 3.65 9.55
N LEU A 81 0.93 4.56 8.70
CA LEU A 81 0.65 4.28 7.29
C LEU A 81 1.93 4.04 6.48
N LYS A 82 3.01 4.76 6.82
CA LYS A 82 4.36 4.52 6.30
C LYS A 82 4.81 3.09 6.63
N GLY A 83 4.77 2.72 7.91
CA GLY A 83 5.22 1.40 8.36
C GLY A 83 4.44 0.26 7.72
N SER A 84 3.11 0.38 7.64
CA SER A 84 2.29 -0.62 6.96
C SER A 84 2.56 -0.67 5.45
N SER A 85 2.82 0.47 4.81
CA SER A 85 3.15 0.53 3.38
C SER A 85 4.51 -0.09 3.08
N MET A 86 5.52 0.13 3.91
CA MET A 86 6.80 -0.58 3.81
C MET A 86 6.61 -2.09 3.95
N SER A 87 5.74 -2.54 4.86
CA SER A 87 5.50 -3.97 5.07
C SER A 87 4.77 -4.69 3.93
N ILE A 88 4.17 -3.95 3.00
CA ILE A 88 3.58 -4.49 1.75
C ILE A 88 4.46 -4.15 0.53
N GLY A 89 5.66 -3.58 0.73
CA GLY A 89 6.54 -3.12 -0.35
C GLY A 89 6.02 -1.90 -1.13
N GLY A 90 5.05 -1.16 -0.60
CA GLY A 90 4.48 0.04 -1.24
C GLY A 90 5.38 1.28 -1.10
N ALA A 91 6.45 1.34 -1.88
CA ALA A 91 7.55 2.30 -1.73
C ALA A 91 7.11 3.77 -1.84
N ARG A 92 6.52 4.18 -2.97
CA ARG A 92 6.03 5.57 -3.14
C ARG A 92 5.04 6.03 -2.08
N MET A 93 4.20 5.11 -1.62
CA MET A 93 3.25 5.39 -0.54
C MET A 93 3.98 5.62 0.79
N ALA A 94 5.01 4.82 1.09
CA ALA A 94 5.84 5.01 2.26
C ALA A 94 6.60 6.34 2.23
N ASP A 95 7.13 6.72 1.07
CA ASP A 95 7.88 7.98 0.88
C ASP A 95 7.01 9.20 1.18
N VAL A 96 5.83 9.30 0.56
CA VAL A 96 4.93 10.45 0.80
C VAL A 96 4.40 10.48 2.24
N CYS A 97 4.25 9.32 2.89
CA CYS A 97 3.90 9.26 4.31
C CYS A 97 5.05 9.72 5.21
N ALA A 98 6.31 9.46 4.83
CA ALA A 98 7.48 9.98 5.54
C ALA A 98 7.52 11.51 5.46
N GLU A 99 7.32 12.08 4.27
CA GLU A 99 7.24 13.54 4.09
C GLU A 99 6.09 14.16 4.90
N LEU A 100 4.91 13.52 4.91
CA LEU A 100 3.77 13.98 5.72
C LEU A 100 4.10 13.98 7.22
N CYS A 101 4.81 12.96 7.69
CA CYS A 101 5.25 12.84 9.08
C CYS A 101 6.18 14.00 9.47
N GLU A 102 7.18 14.31 8.63
CA GLU A 102 8.09 15.45 8.84
C GLU A 102 7.34 16.80 8.82
N ALA A 103 6.40 16.97 7.90
CA ALA A 103 5.61 18.18 7.80
C ALA A 103 4.70 18.40 9.02
N SER A 104 4.12 17.31 9.55
CA SER A 104 3.27 17.37 10.74
C SER A 104 4.09 17.62 12.01
N GLU A 105 5.28 17.05 12.15
CA GLU A 105 6.20 17.38 13.25
C GLU A 105 6.62 18.86 13.23
N ALA A 106 6.79 19.43 12.04
CA ALA A 106 7.09 20.85 11.85
C ALA A 106 5.86 21.77 11.97
N ASN A 107 4.67 21.23 12.26
CA ASN A 107 3.40 21.96 12.34
C ASN A 107 3.06 22.80 11.08
N LYS A 108 3.42 22.32 9.89
CA LYS A 108 3.23 23.03 8.62
C LYS A 108 1.90 22.67 7.95
N ARG A 109 0.80 23.33 8.33
CA ARG A 109 -0.56 23.04 7.82
C ARG A 109 -0.63 22.87 6.30
N GLU A 110 -0.20 23.87 5.54
CA GLU A 110 -0.31 23.85 4.07
C GLU A 110 0.51 22.72 3.43
N ALA A 111 1.69 22.43 4.00
CA ALA A 111 2.50 21.30 3.56
C ALA A 111 1.80 19.97 3.86
N CYS A 112 1.22 19.80 5.05
CA CYS A 112 0.45 18.60 5.40
C CYS A 112 -0.74 18.40 4.45
N LEU A 113 -1.45 19.45 4.08
CA LEU A 113 -2.58 19.35 3.15
C LEU A 113 -2.14 18.94 1.74
N ALA A 114 -1.06 19.53 1.24
CA ALA A 114 -0.49 19.17 -0.06
C ALA A 114 -0.01 17.71 -0.07
N LEU A 115 0.73 17.30 0.96
CA LEU A 115 1.25 15.93 1.12
C LEU A 115 0.12 14.93 1.33
N PHE A 116 -0.94 15.29 2.05
CA PHE A 116 -2.12 14.45 2.17
C PHE A 116 -2.85 14.25 0.83
N GLY A 117 -2.85 15.26 -0.04
CA GLY A 117 -3.27 15.08 -1.45
C GLY A 117 -2.40 14.04 -2.18
N GLY A 118 -1.09 14.06 -1.93
CA GLY A 118 -0.14 13.04 -2.41
C GLY A 118 -0.46 11.64 -1.86
N VAL A 119 -0.67 11.50 -0.55
CA VAL A 119 -1.07 10.24 0.11
C VAL A 119 -2.30 9.63 -0.57
N ASN A 120 -3.36 10.41 -0.81
CA ASN A 120 -4.57 9.91 -1.47
C ASN A 120 -4.32 9.42 -2.91
N ARG A 121 -3.47 10.14 -3.66
CA ARG A 121 -3.11 9.76 -5.02
C ARG A 121 -2.30 8.46 -5.05
N GLU A 122 -1.24 8.40 -4.24
CA GLU A 122 -0.36 7.23 -4.18
C GLU A 122 -1.11 6.00 -3.64
N TYR A 123 -1.99 6.18 -2.65
CA TYR A 123 -2.84 5.11 -2.17
C TYR A 123 -3.78 4.57 -3.24
N SER A 124 -4.42 5.45 -4.04
CA SER A 124 -5.32 5.01 -5.12
C SER A 124 -4.58 4.14 -6.15
N ILE A 125 -3.35 4.53 -6.51
CA ILE A 125 -2.49 3.78 -7.43
C ILE A 125 -2.09 2.43 -6.83
N LEU A 126 -1.63 2.42 -5.58
CA LEU A 126 -1.20 1.21 -4.90
C LEU A 126 -2.39 0.24 -4.68
N GLN A 127 -3.54 0.75 -4.25
CA GLN A 127 -4.77 -0.04 -4.07
C GLN A 127 -5.20 -0.72 -5.37
N GLU A 128 -5.23 0.01 -6.49
CA GLU A 128 -5.58 -0.58 -7.79
C GLU A 128 -4.56 -1.67 -8.19
N SER A 129 -3.28 -1.43 -7.94
CA SER A 129 -2.19 -2.36 -8.26
C SER A 129 -2.28 -3.65 -7.44
N LEU A 130 -2.46 -3.53 -6.12
CA LEU A 130 -2.61 -4.67 -5.22
C LEU A 130 -3.88 -5.47 -5.51
N ASN A 131 -4.98 -4.80 -5.86
CA ASN A 131 -6.21 -5.49 -6.26
C ASN A 131 -6.02 -6.34 -7.54
N LYS A 132 -5.27 -5.83 -8.53
CA LYS A 132 -4.93 -6.60 -9.73
C LYS A 132 -4.07 -7.83 -9.41
N ILE A 133 -3.10 -7.67 -8.50
CA ILE A 133 -2.27 -8.78 -8.02
C ILE A 133 -3.14 -9.83 -7.31
N ALA A 134 -3.99 -9.42 -6.36
CA ALA A 134 -4.87 -10.32 -5.63
C ALA A 134 -5.83 -11.11 -6.56
N GLN A 135 -6.35 -10.45 -7.61
CA GLN A 135 -7.19 -11.12 -8.62
C GLN A 135 -6.42 -12.18 -9.41
N LEU A 136 -5.17 -11.90 -9.80
CA LEU A 136 -4.33 -12.87 -10.51
C LEU A 136 -3.91 -14.04 -9.61
N GLU A 137 -3.55 -13.76 -8.35
CA GLU A 137 -3.25 -14.79 -7.34
C GLU A 137 -4.45 -15.72 -7.13
N GLN A 138 -5.66 -15.17 -6.95
CA GLN A 138 -6.87 -15.97 -6.80
C GLN A 138 -7.16 -16.81 -8.05
N ALA A 139 -7.03 -16.24 -9.24
CA ALA A 139 -7.23 -16.98 -10.49
C ALA A 139 -6.19 -18.10 -10.68
N ILE A 140 -4.95 -17.93 -10.21
CA ILE A 140 -3.93 -18.98 -10.22
C ILE A 140 -4.31 -20.11 -9.25
N HIS A 141 -4.83 -19.77 -8.07
CA HIS A 141 -5.30 -20.74 -7.09
C HIS A 141 -6.48 -21.55 -7.62
N ASP A 142 -7.53 -20.89 -8.11
CA ASP A 142 -8.75 -21.54 -8.62
C ASP A 142 -8.51 -22.44 -9.84
N ASN A 143 -7.41 -22.22 -10.59
CA ASN A 143 -7.02 -23.06 -11.74
C ASN A 143 -6.10 -24.24 -11.36
N LYS A 144 -5.70 -24.36 -10.09
CA LYS A 144 -4.93 -25.51 -9.57
C LYS A 144 -5.83 -26.58 -8.95
N ASP A 145 -7.04 -26.22 -8.54
CA ASP A 145 -8.09 -27.11 -8.04
C ASP A 145 -8.91 -27.75 -9.18
#